data_AF-A0A1X0Q684-F1
#
_entry.id   AF-A0A1X0Q684-F1
#
_cell.length_a   1.000
_cell.length_b   1.000
_cell.length_c   1.000
_cell.angle_alpha   90.00
_cell.angle_beta   90.00
_cell.angle_gamma   90.00
#
_symmetry.space_group_name_H-M   'P 1'
#
loop_
_entity.id
_entity.type
_entity.pdbx_description
1 polymer ?
#
loop_
_entity_poly.entity_id
_entity_poly.type
_entity_poly.pdbx_seq_one_letter_code
_entity_poly.pdbx_strand_id
1 'polypeptide(L)'
;MEKFEKLASDPKRLFKSSFQLNKEEKFRKTAYPNLIKLEESIFNKIENYERKHGKFIFNRIEYKDFLKREIENRGLLITFDTPQRKKLKNLK
;
A
#
# COMPACT_ATOMS: atom_id res chain seq x y z
N MET A 1 2.49 -0.12 -7.19
CA MET A 1 2.15 -1.27 -6.31
C MET A 1 0.78 -1.86 -6.62
N GLU A 2 -0.28 -1.08 -6.78
CA GLU A 2 -1.62 -1.62 -7.07
C GLU A 2 -1.69 -2.59 -8.26
N LYS A 3 -1.08 -2.24 -9.41
CA LYS A 3 -0.99 -3.13 -10.57
C LYS A 3 -0.24 -4.44 -10.28
N PHE A 4 0.79 -4.39 -9.44
CA PHE A 4 1.54 -5.57 -9.01
C PHE A 4 0.67 -6.48 -8.14
N GLU A 5 -0.05 -5.91 -7.16
CA GLU A 5 -0.94 -6.71 -6.30
C GLU A 5 -2.12 -7.31 -7.08
N LYS A 6 -2.68 -6.59 -8.06
CA LYS A 6 -3.71 -7.15 -8.97
C LYS A 6 -3.20 -8.35 -9.77
N LEU A 7 -1.96 -8.30 -10.25
CA LEU A 7 -1.35 -9.43 -10.96
C LEU A 7 -1.01 -10.58 -10.00
N ALA A 8 -0.61 -10.26 -8.77
CA ALA A 8 -0.32 -11.24 -7.75
C ALA A 8 -1.57 -11.85 -7.10
N SER A 9 -2.76 -11.29 -7.27
CA SER A 9 -4.00 -11.94 -6.81
C SER A 9 -4.55 -12.96 -7.81
N ASP A 10 -4.11 -12.93 -9.08
CA ASP A 10 -4.56 -13.88 -10.11
C ASP A 10 -4.06 -15.31 -9.83
N PRO A 11 -4.95 -16.30 -9.58
CA PRO A 11 -4.55 -17.68 -9.34
C PRO A 11 -3.85 -18.32 -10.56
N LYS A 12 -4.09 -17.82 -11.78
CA LYS A 12 -3.44 -18.36 -12.99
C LYS A 12 -1.93 -18.19 -12.98
N ARG A 13 -1.39 -17.29 -12.15
CA ARG A 13 0.08 -17.11 -12.02
C ARG A 13 0.79 -18.32 -11.46
N LEU A 14 0.09 -19.18 -10.71
CA LEU A 14 0.67 -20.39 -10.10
C LEU A 14 1.04 -21.43 -11.15
N PHE A 15 0.39 -21.41 -12.31
CA PHE A 15 0.69 -22.31 -13.43
C PHE A 15 1.82 -21.78 -14.33
N LYS A 16 2.45 -20.66 -13.97
CA LYS A 16 3.64 -20.11 -14.65
C LYS A 16 4.93 -20.64 -14.01
N SER A 17 6.07 -20.16 -14.49
CA SER A 17 7.39 -20.56 -13.97
C SER A 17 7.57 -20.22 -12.49
N SER A 18 8.09 -21.17 -11.70
CA SER A 18 8.45 -20.96 -10.29
C SER A 18 9.49 -19.84 -10.08
N PHE A 19 10.38 -19.63 -11.05
CA PHE A 19 11.35 -18.53 -11.03
C PHE A 19 10.66 -17.15 -11.07
N GLN A 20 9.51 -17.03 -11.73
CA GLN A 20 8.73 -15.80 -11.76
C GLN A 20 8.19 -15.47 -10.36
N LEU A 21 7.61 -16.45 -9.66
CA LEU A 21 7.06 -16.27 -8.31
C LEU A 21 8.12 -15.80 -7.31
N ASN A 22 9.33 -16.38 -7.37
CA ASN A 22 10.45 -15.96 -6.52
C ASN A 22 10.90 -14.53 -6.81
N LYS A 23 10.92 -14.11 -8.09
CA LYS A 23 11.23 -12.73 -8.48
C LYS A 23 10.16 -11.76 -7.98
N GLU A 24 8.89 -12.11 -8.13
CA GLU A 24 7.75 -11.33 -7.62
C GLU A 24 7.87 -11.12 -6.10
N GLU A 25 8.13 -12.19 -5.35
CA GLU A 25 8.25 -12.08 -3.89
C GLU A 25 9.48 -11.27 -3.46
N LYS A 26 10.61 -11.41 -4.16
CA LYS A 26 11.79 -10.56 -3.92
C LYS A 26 11.48 -9.08 -4.18
N PHE A 27 10.75 -8.78 -5.25
CA PHE A 27 10.29 -7.42 -5.53
C PHE A 27 9.33 -6.90 -4.45
N ARG A 28 8.37 -7.71 -4.00
CA ARG A 28 7.42 -7.32 -2.93
C ARG A 28 8.17 -6.94 -1.65
N LYS A 29 9.13 -7.78 -1.23
CA LYS A 29 9.94 -7.57 -0.03
C LYS A 29 10.76 -6.28 -0.05
N THR A 30 11.09 -5.76 -1.22
CA THR A 30 11.84 -4.49 -1.34
C THR A 30 10.91 -3.29 -1.59
N ALA A 31 9.94 -3.44 -2.48
CA ALA A 31 9.06 -2.35 -2.90
C ALA A 31 8.13 -1.88 -1.79
N TYR A 32 7.58 -2.80 -0.97
CA TYR A 32 6.63 -2.43 0.08
C TYR A 32 7.28 -1.60 1.22
N PRO A 33 8.42 -2.01 1.81
CA PRO A 33 9.11 -1.18 2.80
C PRO A 33 9.58 0.17 2.23
N ASN A 34 10.04 0.20 0.97
CA ASN A 34 10.44 1.44 0.34
C ASN A 34 9.27 2.40 0.14
N LEU A 35 8.08 1.87 -0.18
CA LEU A 35 6.88 2.68 -0.31
C LEU A 35 6.46 3.32 1.02
N ILE A 36 6.48 2.56 2.11
CA ILE A 36 6.21 3.09 3.46
C ILE A 36 7.17 4.23 3.81
N LYS A 37 8.49 4.04 3.58
CA LYS A 37 9.50 5.08 3.83
C LYS A 37 9.24 6.35 3.01
N LEU A 38 8.83 6.20 1.75
CA LEU A 38 8.50 7.33 0.89
C LEU A 38 7.25 8.06 1.38
N GLU A 39 6.22 7.33 1.79
CA GLU A 39 4.98 7.88 2.36
C GLU A 39 5.26 8.68 3.63
N GLU A 40 6.02 8.12 4.57
CA GLU A 40 6.46 8.82 5.79
C GLU A 40 7.26 10.09 5.45
N SER A 41 8.18 10.02 4.47
CA SER A 41 8.95 11.18 4.03
C SER A 41 8.04 12.29 3.47
N ILE A 42 7.02 11.93 2.68
CA ILE A 42 6.06 12.88 2.13
C ILE A 42 5.22 13.50 3.25
N PHE A 43 4.71 12.71 4.20
CA PHE A 43 3.99 13.24 5.35
C PHE A 43 4.82 14.24 6.15
N ASN A 44 6.06 13.89 6.47
CA ASN A 44 6.96 14.78 7.21
C ASN A 44 7.19 16.10 6.47
N LYS A 45 7.34 16.07 5.13
CA LYS A 45 7.50 17.27 4.31
C LYS A 45 6.23 18.12 4.30
N ILE A 46 5.06 17.50 4.16
CA ILE A 46 3.77 18.19 4.21
C ILE A 46 3.57 18.84 5.58
N GLU A 47 3.83 18.13 6.67
CA GLU A 47 3.70 18.69 8.02
C GLU A 47 4.63 19.87 8.27
N ASN A 48 5.89 19.76 7.84
CA ASN A 48 6.85 20.84 7.96
C ASN A 48 6.44 22.09 7.15
N TYR A 49 5.82 21.88 5.98
CA TYR A 49 5.22 22.96 5.21
C TYR A 49 4.01 23.56 5.94
N GLU A 50 3.10 22.71 6.40
CA GLU A 50 1.84 23.13 7.03
C GLU A 50 2.04 23.93 8.32
N ARG A 51 3.07 23.58 9.11
CA ARG A 51 3.46 24.34 10.30
C ARG A 51 3.89 25.78 9.99
N LYS A 52 4.41 26.05 8.78
CA LYS A 52 4.96 27.36 8.39
C LYS A 52 4.00 28.18 7.53
N HIS A 53 3.23 27.52 6.67
CA HIS A 53 2.50 28.16 5.59
C HIS A 53 0.99 27.88 5.62
N GLY A 54 0.50 27.07 6.56
CA GLY A 54 -0.88 26.60 6.58
C GLY A 54 -1.11 25.41 5.63
N LYS A 55 -2.37 24.99 5.46
CA LYS A 55 -2.73 23.74 4.78
C LYS A 55 -2.09 23.56 3.40
N PHE A 56 -1.57 22.37 3.13
CA PHE A 56 -1.01 22.03 1.82
C PHE A 56 -2.10 21.55 0.87
N ILE A 57 -2.41 22.39 -0.12
CA ILE A 57 -3.40 22.10 -1.17
C ILE A 57 -2.67 21.78 -2.47
N PHE A 58 -2.95 20.61 -3.04
CA PHE A 58 -2.45 20.18 -4.35
C PHE A 58 -3.62 19.72 -5.21
N ASN A 59 -3.68 20.19 -6.46
CA ASN A 59 -4.81 19.90 -7.38
C ASN A 59 -6.20 20.15 -6.77
N ARG A 60 -6.35 21.26 -6.01
CA ARG A 60 -7.59 21.66 -5.31
C ARG A 60 -8.05 20.71 -4.20
N ILE A 61 -7.17 19.84 -3.70
CA ILE A 61 -7.47 18.87 -2.64
C ILE A 61 -6.47 19.04 -1.50
N GLU A 62 -6.94 18.87 -0.25
CA GLU A 62 -6.08 18.71 0.92
C GLU A 62 -5.30 17.39 0.78
N TYR A 63 -4.04 17.53 0.36
CA TYR A 63 -3.28 16.38 -0.15
C TYR A 63 -2.93 15.38 0.95
N LYS A 64 -2.76 15.88 2.19
CA LYS A 64 -2.54 15.05 3.37
C LYS A 64 -3.68 14.06 3.60
N ASP A 65 -4.93 14.51 3.49
CA ASP A 65 -6.11 13.66 3.67
C ASP A 65 -6.33 12.71 2.48
N PHE A 66 -6.00 13.16 1.27
CA PHE A 66 -5.97 12.28 0.10
C PHE A 66 -5.00 11.11 0.30
N LEU A 67 -3.76 11.38 0.71
CA LEU A 67 -2.75 10.34 0.95
C LEU A 67 -3.18 9.36 2.05
N LYS A 68 -3.74 9.85 3.16
CA LYS A 68 -4.26 8.98 4.24
C LYS A 68 -5.30 7.99 3.71
N ARG A 69 -6.29 8.49 2.95
CA ARG A 69 -7.32 7.64 2.35
C ARG A 69 -6.75 6.62 1.36
N GLU A 70 -5.78 7.01 0.55
CA GLU A 70 -5.13 6.08 -0.38
C GLU A 70 -4.44 4.92 0.35
N ILE A 71 -3.70 5.24 1.42
CA ILE A 71 -2.96 4.26 2.23
C ILE A 71 -3.93 3.32 2.97
N GLU A 72 -4.99 3.86 3.58
CA GLU A 72 -6.03 3.07 4.25
C GLU A 72 -6.70 2.10 3.28
N ASN A 73 -7.09 2.58 2.09
CA ASN A 73 -7.68 1.75 1.04
C ASN A 73 -6.73 0.64 0.57
N ARG A 74 -5.41 0.90 0.55
CA ARG A 74 -4.41 -0.14 0.24
C ARG A 74 -4.30 -1.19 1.36
N GLY A 75 -4.34 -0.77 2.62
CA GLY A 75 -4.28 -1.68 3.78
C GLY A 75 -5.45 -2.67 3.80
N LEU A 76 -6.64 -2.22 3.42
CA LEU A 76 -7.80 -3.08 3.25
C LEU A 76 -7.54 -4.14 2.16
N LEU A 77 -7.02 -3.76 0.99
CA LEU A 77 -6.73 -4.69 -0.10
C LEU A 77 -5.72 -5.78 0.29
N ILE A 78 -4.64 -5.42 1.01
CA ILE A 78 -3.59 -6.36 1.42
C ILE A 78 -4.10 -7.35 2.49
N THR A 79 -4.99 -6.91 3.38
CA THR A 79 -5.51 -7.78 4.45
C THR A 79 -6.52 -8.82 3.96
N PHE A 80 -7.23 -8.57 2.86
CA PHE A 80 -8.14 -9.55 2.24
C PHE A 80 -7.42 -10.83 1.74
N ASP A 81 -6.13 -10.73 1.38
CA ASP A 81 -5.31 -11.85 0.89
C ASP A 81 -4.46 -12.53 1.97
N THR A 82 -4.59 -12.11 3.25
CA THR A 82 -3.88 -12.77 4.36
C THR A 82 -4.75 -13.81 5.08
N PRO A 83 -4.16 -14.89 5.66
CA PRO A 83 -4.88 -15.95 6.39
C PRO A 83 -5.68 -15.47 7.63
N GLN A 84 -5.56 -14.19 8.00
CA GLN A 84 -6.17 -13.61 9.21
C GLN A 84 -7.71 -13.61 9.16
N ARG A 85 -8.32 -13.85 8.00
CA ARG A 85 -9.78 -14.04 7.83
C ARG A 85 -10.37 -15.19 8.67
N LYS A 86 -9.57 -16.18 9.08
CA LYS A 86 -10.07 -17.29 9.92
C LYS A 86 -10.32 -16.90 11.39
N LYS A 87 -9.66 -15.85 11.91
CA LYS A 87 -9.83 -15.45 13.32
C LYS A 87 -11.01 -14.50 13.54
N LEU A 88 -11.31 -13.62 12.58
CA LEU A 88 -12.42 -12.66 12.69
C LEU A 88 -13.81 -13.28 12.46
N LYS A 89 -13.92 -14.44 11.78
CA LYS A 89 -15.20 -15.15 11.62
C LYS A 89 -15.64 -15.95 12.86
N ASN A 90 -14.74 -16.14 13.83
CA ASN A 90 -14.97 -16.93 15.04
C ASN A 90 -15.17 -16.10 16.30
N LEU A 91 -15.18 -14.76 16.18
CA LEU A 91 -15.77 -13.90 17.20
C LEU A 91 -17.22 -13.62 16.79
N LYS A 92 -18.10 -14.57 17.11
CA LYS A 92 -19.53 -14.33 17.28
C LYS A 92 -19.85 -14.51 18.75
#